data_AF-A0A6P0Y1R0-F1
#
_entry.id   AF-A0A6P0Y1R0-F1
#
_cell.length_a   1.000
_cell.length_b   1.000
_cell.length_c   1.000
_cell.angle_alpha   90.00
_cell.angle_beta   90.00
_cell.angle_gamma   90.00
#
_symmetry.space_group_name_H-M   'P 1'
#
loop_
_entity.id
_entity.type
_entity.pdbx_description
1 polymer ?
#
loop_
_entity_poly.entity_id
_entity_poly.type
_entity_poly.pdbx_seq_one_letter_code
_entity_poly.pdbx_strand_id
1 'polypeptide(L)' 'MFTGSETTATFLIILIALGVLAWGFNRSRRYGKLGILAWLQSVVLMTPWLLFFGLFAIGIYLNLV' A
#
# COMPACT_ATOMS: atom_id res chain seq x y z
N MET A 1 -18.72 -10.74 9.54
CA MET A 1 -17.47 -10.75 10.34
C MET A 1 -16.44 -11.50 9.52
N PHE A 2 -15.30 -10.88 9.18
CA PHE A 2 -14.20 -11.60 8.53
C PHE A 2 -13.69 -12.69 9.47
N THR A 3 -13.34 -13.85 8.94
CA THR A 3 -12.68 -14.89 9.74
C THR A 3 -11.22 -14.48 10.01
N GLY A 4 -10.56 -15.22 10.89
CA GLY A 4 -9.14 -14.96 11.19
C GLY A 4 -8.27 -14.98 9.93
N SER A 5 -8.61 -15.84 8.95
CA SER A 5 -7.80 -16.05 7.76
C SER A 5 -7.81 -14.87 6.77
N GLU A 6 -8.96 -14.23 6.52
CA GLU A 6 -9.02 -13.07 5.60
C GLU A 6 -8.32 -11.84 6.19
N THR A 7 -8.39 -11.67 7.52
CA THR A 7 -7.69 -10.57 8.21
C THR A 7 -6.18 -10.75 8.10
N THR A 8 -5.68 -11.98 8.32
CA THR A 8 -4.27 -12.32 8.12
C THR A 8 -3.82 -12.09 6.67
N ALA A 9 -4.63 -12.52 5.69
CA ALA A 9 -4.32 -12.32 4.27
C ALA A 9 -4.23 -10.83 3.91
N THR A 10 -5.18 -10.01 4.38
CA THR A 10 -5.20 -8.56 4.15
C THR A 10 -3.96 -7.90 4.74
N PHE A 11 -3.57 -8.28 5.95
CA PHE A 11 -2.37 -7.78 6.60
C PHE A 11 -1.09 -8.12 5.82
N LEU A 12 -0.98 -9.37 5.34
CA LEU A 12 0.17 -9.80 4.52
C LEU A 12 0.24 -9.03 3.20
N ILE A 13 -0.89 -8.79 2.53
CA ILE A 13 -0.94 -8.02 1.28
C ILE A 13 -0.41 -6.59 1.51
N ILE A 14 -0.85 -5.93 2.59
CA ILE A 14 -0.38 -4.58 2.94
C ILE A 14 1.13 -4.58 3.20
N LEU A 15 1.62 -5.56 3.96
CA LEU A 15 3.05 -5.66 4.29
C LEU A 15 3.90 -5.85 3.03
N ILE A 16 3.48 -6.75 2.13
CA ILE A 16 4.15 -6.98 0.85
C ILE A 16 4.10 -5.70 -0.01
N ALA A 17 2.95 -5.03 -0.09
CA ALA A 17 2.81 -3.82 -0.88
C ALA A 17 3.74 -2.69 -0.37
N LEU A 18 3.84 -2.49 0.95
CA LEU A 18 4.80 -1.57 1.55
C LEU A 18 6.25 -1.96 1.24
N GLY A 19 6.57 -3.25 1.31
CA GLY A 19 7.88 -3.78 0.91
C GLY A 19 8.22 -3.49 -0.55
N VAL A 20 7.26 -3.68 -1.46
CA VAL A 20 7.41 -3.36 -2.89
C VAL A 20 7.59 -1.86 -3.12
N LEU A 21 6.86 -1.00 -2.41
CA LEU A 21 7.05 0.46 -2.50
C LEU A 21 8.43 0.89 -1.99
N ALA A 22 8.88 0.35 -0.86
CA ALA A 22 10.20 0.63 -0.30
C ALA A 22 11.33 0.15 -1.23
N TRP A 23 11.20 -1.06 -1.78
CA TRP A 23 12.11 -1.58 -2.79
C TRP A 23 12.11 -0.71 -4.05
N GLY A 24 10.92 -0.33 -4.52
CA GLY A 24 10.70 0.56 -5.64
C GLY A 24 11.39 1.90 -5.46
N PHE A 25 11.39 2.45 -4.24
CA PHE A 25 12.11 3.67 -3.92
C PHE A 25 13.61 3.49 -4.12
N ASN A 26 14.19 2.44 -3.53
CA ASN A 26 15.63 2.18 -3.67
C ASN A 26 16.05 1.96 -5.14
N ARG A 27 15.22 1.27 -5.93
CA ARG A 27 15.42 1.13 -7.38
C ARG A 27 15.30 2.47 -8.10
N SER A 28 14.29 3.27 -7.78
CA SER A 28 13.99 4.56 -8.43
C SER A 28 15.10 5.59 -8.26
N ARG A 29 15.79 5.57 -7.11
CA ARG A 29 16.95 6.43 -6.84
C ARG A 29 18.06 6.28 -7.88
N ARG A 30 18.24 5.09 -8.47
CA ARG A 30 19.24 4.84 -9.52
C ARG A 30 18.90 5.51 -10.84
N TYR A 31 17.63 5.83 -11.08
CA TYR A 31 17.16 6.50 -12.30
C TYR A 31 17.08 8.04 -12.15
N GLY A 32 17.62 8.60 -11.05
CA GLY A 32 17.66 10.04 -10.81
C GLY A 32 16.29 10.66 -10.53
N LYS A 33 16.14 11.97 -10.83
CA LYS A 33 14.93 12.74 -10.48
C LYS A 33 13.65 12.20 -11.13
N LEU A 34 13.71 11.84 -12.42
CA LEU A 34 12.56 11.31 -13.14
C LEU A 34 12.10 9.97 -12.57
N GLY A 35 13.03 9.11 -12.16
CA GLY A 35 12.72 7.84 -11.50
C GLY A 35 11.94 8.04 -10.21
N ILE A 36 12.37 8.99 -9.37
CA ILE A 36 11.71 9.30 -8.10
C ILE A 36 10.32 9.88 -8.33
N LEU A 37 10.13 10.74 -9.35
CA LEU A 37 8.82 11.28 -9.69
C LEU A 37 7.85 10.19 -10.19
N ALA A 38 8.31 9.27 -11.05
CA ALA A 38 7.50 8.14 -11.50
C ALA A 38 7.17 7.18 -10.34
N TRP A 39 8.10 6.99 -9.41
CA TRP A 39 7.84 6.23 -8.19
C TRP A 39 6.79 6.92 -7.30
N LEU A 40 6.90 8.24 -7.10
CA LEU A 40 5.91 9.03 -6.36
C LEU A 40 4.52 8.96 -7.00
N GLN A 41 4.42 9.01 -8.32
CA GLN A 41 3.15 8.80 -9.02
C GLN A 41 2.54 7.44 -8.66
N SER A 42 3.36 6.39 -8.63
CA SER A 42 2.91 5.04 -8.25
C SER A 42 2.48 4.98 -6.77
N VAL A 43 3.20 5.67 -5.88
CA VAL A 43 2.84 5.78 -4.46
C VAL A 43 1.50 6.50 -4.28
N VAL A 44 1.29 7.62 -4.96
CA VAL A 44 0.03 8.38 -4.91
C VAL A 44 -1.14 7.52 -5.38
N LEU A 45 -0.95 6.74 -6.44
CA LEU A 45 -1.96 5.82 -6.94
C LEU A 45 -2.27 4.68 -5.96
N MET A 46 -1.28 4.18 -5.21
CA MET A 46 -1.45 3.09 -4.24
C MET A 46 -1.94 3.55 -2.86
N THR A 47 -1.67 4.81 -2.47
CA THR A 47 -1.99 5.36 -1.15
C THR A 47 -3.46 5.19 -0.75
N PRO A 48 -4.48 5.54 -1.58
CA PRO A 48 -5.87 5.38 -1.16
C PRO A 48 -6.24 3.90 -0.91
N TRP A 49 -5.68 2.97 -1.70
CA TRP A 49 -5.91 1.54 -1.52
C TRP A 49 -5.25 1.02 -0.25
N LEU A 50 -3.99 1.36 0.00
CA LEU A 50 -3.28 0.95 1.22
C LEU A 50 -3.95 1.50 2.47
N LEU A 51 -4.44 2.74 2.42
CA LEU A 51 -5.18 3.35 3.51
C LEU A 51 -6.52 2.64 3.73
N PHE A 52 -7.28 2.37 2.67
CA PHE A 52 -8.54 1.63 2.76
C PHE A 52 -8.35 0.21 3.33
N PHE A 53 -7.45 -0.59 2.76
CA PHE A 53 -7.17 -1.94 3.23
C PHE A 53 -6.57 -1.94 4.64
N GLY A 54 -5.74 -0.95 4.97
CA GLY A 54 -5.18 -0.78 6.31
C GLY A 54 -6.23 -0.52 7.37
N LEU A 55 -7.13 0.45 7.12
CA LEU A 55 -8.28 0.72 7.99
C LEU A 55 -9.15 -0.52 8.15
N PHE A 56 -9.41 -1.21 7.04
CA PHE A 56 -10.20 -2.44 7.04
C PHE A 56 -9.56 -3.57 7.86
N ALA A 57 -8.25 -3.76 7.76
CA ALA A 57 -7.50 -4.77 8.50
C ALA A 57 -7.54 -4.55 10.03
N ILE A 58 -7.70 -3.29 10.47
CA ILE A 58 -7.86 -2.94 11.90
C ILE A 58 -9.33 -2.78 12.31
N GLY A 59 -10.28 -3.15 11.44
CA GLY A 59 -11.71 -3.13 11.73
C GLY A 59 -12.39 -1.76 11.62
N ILE A 60 -11.74 -0.77 11.01
CA ILE A 60 -12.32 0.55 10.72
C ILE A 60 -12.92 0.52 9.32
N TYR A 61 -14.23 0.71 9.24
CA TYR A 61 -14.98 0.74 7.98
C TYR A 61 -15.26 2.19 7.61
N LEU A 62 -14.79 2.62 6.43
CA LEU A 62 -15.13 3.93 5.88
C LEU A 62 -16.57 3.90 5.34
N ASN A 63 -17.40 4.80 5.85
CA ASN A 63 -18.75 5.01 5.33
C ASN A 63 -18.69 6.13 4.29
N LEU A 64 -18.62 5.75 3.02
CA LEU A 64 -18.62 6.66 1.89
C LEU A 64 -20.09 6.87 1.50
N VAL A 65 -20.64 8.04 1.86
CA VAL A 65 -22.05 8.41 1.63
C VAL A 65 -22.31 8.78 0.18
#